data_AF-A0A1C3UVG8-F1
#
_entry.id   AF-A0A1C3UVG8-F1
#
_cell.length_a   1.000
_cell.length_b   1.000
_cell.length_c   1.000
_cell.angle_alpha   90.00
_cell.angle_beta   90.00
_cell.angle_gamma   90.00
#
_symmetry.space_group_name_H-M   'P 1'
#
loop_
_entity.id
_entity.type
_entity.pdbx_description
1 polymer ?
#
loop_
_entity_poly.entity_id
_entity_poly.type
_entity_poly.pdbx_seq_one_letter_code
_entity_poly.pdbx_strand_id
1 'polypeptide(L)'
;MTDEDLIALALSLPEAAENSHFGTRDFRVRGKIFMTLPDPHFCVLKLMPDQQQMALTTMPEHVAPVPGGWGLKGSTRLFHHRADIDAIRVLLRRAWRNAAPKSMTLPED
;
A
#
# COMPACT_ATOMS: atom_id res chain seq x y z
N MET A 1 0.28 8.98 10.38
CA MET A 1 -0.82 8.30 11.10
C MET A 1 -0.29 7.04 11.79
N THR A 2 -0.97 6.57 12.84
CA THR A 2 -0.57 5.34 13.55
C THR A 2 -0.82 4.09 12.69
N ASP A 3 -0.26 2.95 13.10
CA ASP A 3 -0.51 1.67 12.44
C ASP A 3 -2.01 1.34 12.45
N GLU A 4 -2.69 1.54 13.59
CA GLU A 4 -4.12 1.26 13.73
C GLU A 4 -4.99 2.14 12.84
N ASP A 5 -4.64 3.42 12.67
CA ASP A 5 -5.33 4.31 11.73
C ASP A 5 -5.15 3.83 10.27
N LEU A 6 -3.92 3.43 9.91
CA LEU A 6 -3.62 2.90 8.59
C LEU A 6 -4.37 1.59 8.32
N ILE A 7 -4.44 0.71 9.33
CA ILE A 7 -5.17 -0.56 9.29
C ILE A 7 -6.66 -0.30 9.10
N ALA A 8 -7.25 0.59 9.88
CA ALA A 8 -8.65 0.97 9.75
C ALA A 8 -8.94 1.53 8.34
N LEU A 9 -8.04 2.35 7.80
CA LEU A 9 -8.17 2.87 6.44
C LEU A 9 -8.08 1.76 5.39
N ALA A 10 -7.14 0.82 5.52
CA ALA A 10 -7.00 -0.31 4.59
C ALA A 10 -8.21 -1.24 4.62
N LEU A 11 -8.75 -1.50 5.81
CA LEU A 11 -9.94 -2.35 6.03
C LEU A 11 -11.25 -1.66 5.63
N SER A 12 -11.25 -0.34 5.50
CA SER A 12 -12.40 0.40 4.97
C SER A 12 -12.60 0.20 3.46
N LEU A 13 -11.58 -0.33 2.76
CA LEU A 13 -11.67 -0.57 1.32
C LEU A 13 -12.56 -1.79 1.02
N PRO A 14 -13.32 -1.80 -0.08
CA PRO A 14 -14.26 -2.86 -0.37
C PRO A 14 -13.60 -4.24 -0.40
N GLU A 15 -14.21 -5.21 0.29
CA GLU A 15 -13.71 -6.59 0.39
C GLU A 15 -12.25 -6.71 0.87
N ALA A 16 -11.73 -5.69 1.57
CA ALA A 16 -10.45 -5.76 2.23
C ALA A 16 -10.55 -6.63 3.49
N ALA A 17 -9.58 -7.50 3.66
CA ALA A 17 -9.45 -8.33 4.86
C ALA A 17 -7.99 -8.36 5.31
N GLU A 18 -7.82 -8.42 6.63
CA GLU A 18 -6.53 -8.68 7.25
C GLU A 18 -6.25 -10.20 7.28
N ASN A 19 -5.00 -10.57 7.06
CA ASN A 19 -4.50 -11.91 7.26
C ASN A 19 -3.03 -11.84 7.72
N SER A 20 -2.36 -12.99 7.79
CA SER A 20 -0.93 -13.08 8.05
C SER A 20 -0.28 -14.09 7.11
N HIS A 21 0.92 -13.76 6.64
CA HIS A 21 1.77 -14.66 5.88
C HIS A 21 3.19 -14.61 6.43
N PHE A 22 3.72 -15.78 6.81
CA PHE A 22 5.02 -15.92 7.47
C PHE A 22 5.20 -14.99 8.69
N GLY A 23 4.13 -14.78 9.47
CA GLY A 23 4.16 -13.92 10.65
C GLY A 23 4.09 -12.42 10.36
N THR A 24 4.04 -12.01 9.09
CA THR A 24 3.82 -10.62 8.68
C THR A 24 2.32 -10.37 8.47
N ARG A 25 1.77 -9.35 9.12
CA ARG A 25 0.39 -8.90 8.87
C ARG A 25 0.27 -8.39 7.44
N ASP A 26 -0.74 -8.87 6.72
CA ASP A 26 -1.00 -8.48 5.34
C ASP A 26 -2.48 -8.18 5.12
N PHE A 27 -2.74 -7.36 4.11
CA PHE A 27 -4.06 -6.86 3.77
C PHE A 27 -4.36 -7.22 2.33
N ARG A 28 -5.53 -7.82 2.13
CA ARG A 28 -5.89 -8.48 0.89
C ARG A 28 -7.24 -8.04 0.42
N VAL A 29 -7.40 -7.96 -0.89
CA VAL A 29 -8.71 -7.90 -1.55
C VAL A 29 -8.89 -9.20 -2.32
N ARG A 30 -9.96 -9.95 -2.00
CA ARG A 30 -10.23 -11.28 -2.56
C ARG A 30 -9.00 -12.20 -2.59
N GLY A 31 -8.25 -12.24 -1.48
CA GLY A 31 -7.07 -13.09 -1.32
C GLY A 31 -5.76 -12.57 -1.91
N LYS A 32 -5.78 -11.45 -2.66
CA LYS A 32 -4.57 -10.83 -3.23
C LYS A 32 -4.05 -9.70 -2.33
N ILE A 33 -2.79 -9.80 -1.92
CA ILE A 33 -2.12 -8.79 -1.09
C ILE A 33 -1.98 -7.47 -1.84
N PHE A 34 -2.38 -6.38 -1.19
CA PHE A 34 -2.11 -5.01 -1.63
C PHE A 34 -1.26 -4.20 -0.65
N MET A 35 -1.27 -4.57 0.64
CA MET A 35 -0.44 -3.95 1.68
C MET A 35 0.11 -5.00 2.65
N THR A 36 1.32 -4.79 3.17
CA THR A 36 1.87 -5.55 4.30
C THR A 36 2.46 -4.62 5.37
N LEU A 37 2.53 -5.10 6.62
CA LEU A 37 3.16 -4.41 7.76
C LEU A 37 4.34 -5.23 8.29
N PRO A 38 5.49 -5.24 7.59
CA PRO A 38 6.65 -6.01 8.00
C PRO A 38 7.51 -5.31 9.06
N ASP A 39 7.31 -4.02 9.29
CA ASP A 39 8.18 -3.15 10.08
C ASP A 39 7.35 -2.08 10.81
N PRO A 40 7.72 -1.68 12.04
CA PRO A 40 6.98 -0.65 12.79
C PRO A 40 7.09 0.77 12.19
N HIS A 41 8.01 1.02 11.26
CA HIS A 41 8.24 2.35 10.70
C HIS A 41 7.61 2.56 9.33
N PHE A 42 7.24 1.49 8.62
CA PHE A 42 6.66 1.58 7.29
C PHE A 42 5.77 0.38 6.97
N CYS A 43 4.77 0.62 6.12
CA CYS A 43 4.07 -0.43 5.42
C CYS A 43 4.68 -0.63 4.02
N VAL A 44 4.39 -1.76 3.38
CA VAL A 44 4.74 -1.98 1.98
C VAL A 44 3.46 -2.05 1.16
N LEU A 45 3.39 -1.22 0.12
CA LEU A 45 2.30 -1.16 -0.84
C LEU A 45 2.67 -1.86 -2.15
N LYS A 46 1.70 -2.56 -2.74
CA LYS A 46 1.82 -3.16 -4.08
C LYS A 46 1.45 -2.14 -5.16
N LEU A 47 2.43 -1.34 -5.57
CA LEU A 47 2.29 -0.45 -6.73
C LEU A 47 2.75 -1.14 -8.01
N MET A 48 2.39 -0.56 -9.16
CA MET A 48 3.06 -0.86 -10.42
C MET A 48 4.37 -0.06 -10.51
N PRO A 49 5.39 -0.51 -11.29
CA PRO A 49 6.67 0.19 -11.39
C PRO A 49 6.56 1.67 -11.78
N ASP A 50 5.67 2.00 -12.71
CA ASP A 50 5.38 3.38 -13.15
C ASP A 50 4.75 4.23 -12.04
N GLN A 51 3.80 3.67 -11.29
CA GLN A 51 3.19 4.32 -10.13
C GLN A 51 4.21 4.54 -9.00
N GLN A 52 5.09 3.57 -8.77
CA GLN A 52 6.20 3.72 -7.83
C GLN A 52 7.14 4.85 -8.28
N GLN A 53 7.54 4.89 -9.55
CA GLN A 53 8.39 5.96 -10.08
C GLN A 53 7.74 7.34 -9.93
N MET A 54 6.44 7.44 -10.21
CA MET A 54 5.68 8.67 -10.00
C MET A 54 5.71 9.09 -8.52
N ALA A 55 5.42 8.17 -7.59
CA ALA A 55 5.46 8.45 -6.15
C ALA A 55 6.86 8.86 -5.68
N LEU A 56 7.92 8.20 -6.17
CA LEU A 56 9.30 8.58 -5.87
C LEU A 56 9.66 9.98 -6.39
N THR A 57 9.00 10.43 -7.46
CA THR A 57 9.22 11.76 -8.04
C THR A 57 8.42 12.84 -7.31
N THR A 58 7.18 12.55 -6.90
CA THR A 58 6.26 13.56 -6.37
C THR A 58 6.21 13.62 -4.84
N MET A 59 6.62 12.57 -4.15
CA MET A 59 6.61 12.48 -2.67
C MET A 59 7.84 11.70 -2.15
N PRO A 60 9.07 12.10 -2.53
CA PRO A 60 10.30 11.36 -2.23
C PRO A 60 10.57 11.18 -0.72
N GLU A 61 10.05 12.07 0.12
CA GLU A 61 10.17 12.00 1.58
C GLU A 61 9.24 10.97 2.23
N HIS A 62 8.24 10.47 1.50
CA HIS A 62 7.23 9.56 2.04
C HIS A 62 7.39 8.11 1.60
N VAL A 63 8.14 7.86 0.52
CA VAL A 63 8.26 6.53 -0.06
C VAL A 63 9.70 6.14 -0.40
N ALA A 64 9.95 4.84 -0.42
CA ALA A 64 11.19 4.26 -0.95
C ALA A 64 10.89 2.92 -1.63
N PRO A 65 11.63 2.51 -2.67
CA PRO A 65 11.49 1.15 -3.18
C PRO A 65 11.95 0.15 -2.12
N VAL A 66 11.28 -1.01 -2.03
CA VAL A 66 11.84 -2.14 -1.29
C VAL A 66 13.14 -2.58 -1.96
N PRO A 67 14.24 -2.86 -1.23
CA PRO A 67 15.49 -3.27 -1.85
C PRO A 67 15.37 -4.50 -2.77
N GLY A 68 16.11 -4.50 -3.87
CA GLY A 68 16.22 -5.64 -4.79
C GLY A 68 15.01 -5.82 -5.72
N GLY A 69 14.80 -7.08 -6.14
CA GLY A 69 13.81 -7.42 -7.17
C GLY A 69 12.36 -7.08 -6.82
N TRP A 70 12.03 -6.95 -5.53
CA TRP A 70 10.69 -6.54 -5.08
C TRP A 70 10.41 -5.08 -5.40
N GLY A 71 11.36 -4.19 -5.12
CA GLY A 71 11.27 -2.77 -5.48
C GLY A 71 11.22 -2.56 -6.98
N LEU A 72 12.07 -3.27 -7.74
CA LEU A 72 12.04 -3.23 -9.21
C LEU A 72 10.67 -3.62 -9.80
N LYS A 73 9.85 -4.38 -9.04
CA LYS A 73 8.48 -4.78 -9.41
C LYS A 73 7.39 -3.90 -8.79
N GLY A 74 7.74 -2.76 -8.18
CA GLY A 74 6.78 -1.79 -7.62
C GLY A 74 6.44 -1.99 -6.13
N SER A 75 7.10 -2.92 -5.42
CA SER A 75 6.92 -3.03 -3.96
C SER A 75 7.52 -1.80 -3.29
N THR A 76 6.67 -0.99 -2.66
CA THR A 76 7.02 0.38 -2.23
C THR A 76 6.82 0.51 -0.74
N ARG A 77 7.86 0.90 0.00
CA ARG A 77 7.75 1.32 1.40
C ARG A 77 7.03 2.65 1.47
N LEU A 78 6.07 2.77 2.37
CA LEU A 78 5.39 4.01 2.72
C LEU A 78 5.64 4.30 4.20
N PHE A 79 6.32 5.40 4.49
CA PHE A 79 6.63 5.85 5.85
C PHE A 79 5.43 6.58 6.46
N HIS A 80 4.33 5.85 6.69
CA HIS A 80 3.02 6.40 7.05
C HIS A 80 3.00 7.24 8.35
N HIS A 81 3.96 7.07 9.24
CA HIS A 81 4.10 7.91 10.44
C HIS A 81 4.47 9.36 10.11
N ARG A 82 5.11 9.58 8.96
CA ARG A 82 5.63 10.90 8.52
C ARG A 82 4.97 11.40 7.23
N ALA A 83 4.15 10.57 6.60
CA ALA A 83 3.48 10.89 5.35
C ALA A 83 2.16 11.63 5.57
N ASP A 84 1.86 12.54 4.63
CA ASP A 84 0.59 13.27 4.62
C ASP A 84 -0.59 12.30 4.41
N ILE A 85 -1.71 12.59 5.08
CA ILE A 85 -2.89 11.72 5.04
C ILE A 85 -3.42 11.52 3.62
N ASP A 86 -3.38 12.56 2.77
CA ASP A 86 -3.84 12.48 1.40
C ASP A 86 -2.92 11.60 0.54
N ALA A 87 -1.60 11.71 0.71
CA ALA A 87 -0.64 10.83 0.05
C ALA A 87 -0.87 9.36 0.44
N ILE A 88 -1.09 9.09 1.74
CA ILE A 88 -1.40 7.75 2.24
C ILE A 88 -2.69 7.22 1.59
N ARG A 89 -3.77 8.01 1.59
CA ARG A 89 -5.06 7.61 1.01
C ARG A 89 -4.96 7.34 -0.50
N VAL A 90 -4.21 8.16 -1.24
CA VAL A 90 -4.01 7.98 -2.68
C VAL A 90 -3.22 6.70 -2.96
N LEU A 91 -2.08 6.51 -2.32
CA LEU A 91 -1.21 5.35 -2.57
C LEU A 91 -1.85 4.04 -2.13
N LEU A 92 -2.52 4.02 -0.98
CA LEU A 92 -3.20 2.84 -0.46
C LEU A 92 -4.34 2.39 -1.39
N ARG A 93 -5.15 3.34 -1.88
CA ARG A 93 -6.20 3.04 -2.87
C ARG A 93 -5.65 2.57 -4.20
N ARG A 94 -4.55 3.16 -4.68
CA ARG A 94 -3.85 2.66 -5.88
C ARG A 94 -3.39 1.22 -5.68
N ALA A 95 -2.77 0.91 -4.55
CA ALA A 95 -2.33 -0.45 -4.23
C ALA A 95 -3.50 -1.44 -4.21
N TRP A 96 -4.62 -1.08 -3.56
CA TRP A 96 -5.83 -1.88 -3.56
C TRP A 96 -6.38 -2.11 -4.97
N ARG A 97 -6.47 -1.05 -5.80
CA ARG A 97 -6.93 -1.17 -7.20
C ARG A 97 -6.07 -2.12 -8.02
N ASN A 98 -4.75 -2.09 -7.82
CA ASN A 98 -3.83 -2.99 -8.53
C ASN A 98 -4.05 -4.48 -8.17
N ALA A 99 -4.54 -4.75 -6.96
CA ALA A 99 -4.83 -6.10 -6.50
C ALA A 99 -6.28 -6.53 -6.78
N ALA A 100 -7.22 -5.58 -6.77
CA ALA A 100 -8.64 -5.82 -6.94
C ALA A 100 -8.95 -6.40 -8.33
N PRO A 101 -9.99 -7.23 -8.46
CA PRO A 101 -10.51 -7.63 -9.77
C PRO A 101 -10.96 -6.39 -10.56
N LYS A 102 -10.82 -6.43 -11.89
CA LYS A 102 -11.22 -5.34 -12.79
C LYS A 102 -12.71 -4.96 -12.70
N SER A 103 -13.56 -5.88 -12.23
CA SER A 103 -14.99 -5.64 -12.02
C SER A 103 -15.29 -4.79 -10.78
N MET A 104 -14.30 -4.57 -9.90
CA MET A 104 -14.42 -3.70 -8.74
C MET A 104 -13.76 -2.37 -9.08
N THR A 105 -14.55 -1.30 -9.08
CA THR A 105 -14.05 0.07 -9.27
C THR A 105 -14.39 0.88 -8.04
N LEU A 106 -13.35 1.48 -7.44
CA LEU A 106 -13.54 2.68 -6.62
C LEU A 106 -13.48 3.87 -7.58
N PRO A 107 -14.35 4.89 -7.46
CA PRO A 107 -14.22 6.14 -8.21
C PRO A 107 -12.82 6.72 -8.04
N GLU A 108 -12.14 7.11 -9.12
CA GLU A 108 -10.95 7.95 -8.99
C GLU A 108 -11.36 9.25 -8.28
N ASP A 109 -10.60 9.63 -7.26
CA ASP A 109 -10.76 10.92 -6.60
C ASP A 109 -10.26 12.03 -7.53
#